data_AF-Q0GY18-F1
#
_entry.id   AF-Q0GY18-F1
#
_cell.length_a   1.000
_cell.length_b   1.000
_cell.length_c   1.000
_cell.angle_alpha   90.00
_cell.angle_beta   90.00
_cell.angle_gamma   90.00
#
_symmetry.space_group_name_H-M   'P 1'
#
loop_
_entity.id
_entity.type
_entity.pdbx_description
1 polymer ?
#
loop_
_entity_poly.entity_id
_entity_poly.type
_entity_poly.pdbx_seq_one_letter_code
_entity_poly.pdbx_strand_id
1 'polypeptide(L)'
;PDYPWYGYDAYTGAFLRYHDLRVNLNGSRSYQVYCFNIKKNYPRPFTSSNKKWYKRLEGTAETFKVHAMAPRVGGEELTKKLRSVMYNGYPNDGNNIMKGLEPSNAIEVTQ
;
A
#
# COMPACT_ATOMS: atom_id res chain seq x y z
N PRO A 1 22.02 -0.09 -4.08
CA PRO A 1 21.50 1.23 -3.62
C PRO A 1 20.50 1.01 -2.49
N ASP A 2 20.39 1.95 -1.54
CA ASP A 2 19.59 1.78 -0.32
C ASP A 2 18.06 1.78 -0.56
N TYR A 3 17.63 2.39 -1.67
CA TYR A 3 16.22 2.52 -2.07
C TYR A 3 16.00 1.90 -3.45
N PRO A 4 16.06 0.56 -3.59
CA PRO A 4 16.01 -0.06 -4.91
C PRO A 4 14.58 -0.31 -5.42
N TRP A 5 13.55 -0.18 -4.58
CA TRP A 5 12.17 -0.49 -4.95
C TRP A 5 11.52 0.70 -5.64
N TYR A 6 10.98 0.49 -6.83
CA TYR A 6 10.19 1.50 -7.52
C TYR A 6 8.75 1.41 -7.05
N GLY A 7 8.22 2.51 -6.49
CA GLY A 7 6.81 2.62 -6.10
C GLY A 7 6.07 3.64 -6.95
N TYR A 8 4.86 3.29 -7.39
CA TYR A 8 4.10 4.05 -8.37
C TYR A 8 2.60 3.80 -8.22
N ASP A 9 1.80 4.70 -8.80
CA ASP A 9 0.38 4.49 -9.01
C ASP A 9 0.15 3.91 -10.42
N ALA A 10 -0.49 2.75 -10.49
CA ALA A 10 -0.83 2.06 -11.72
C ALA A 10 -2.23 2.44 -12.24
N TYR A 11 -3.02 3.17 -11.46
CA TYR A 11 -4.34 3.61 -11.89
C TYR A 11 -4.22 4.66 -13.01
N THR A 12 -4.98 4.44 -14.09
CA THR A 12 -5.01 5.30 -15.29
C THR A 12 -6.36 5.92 -15.56
N GLY A 13 -7.36 5.66 -14.71
CA GLY A 13 -8.71 6.17 -14.92
C GLY A 13 -8.87 7.62 -14.46
N ALA A 14 -10.07 8.16 -14.71
CA ALA A 14 -10.37 9.57 -14.48
C ALA A 14 -10.84 9.89 -13.04
N PHE A 15 -11.19 8.87 -12.23
CA PHE A 15 -11.74 9.09 -10.89
C PHE A 15 -10.63 9.31 -9.88
N LEU A 16 -10.51 10.54 -9.39
CA LEU A 16 -9.43 10.97 -8.48
C LEU A 16 -9.38 10.24 -7.12
N ARG A 17 -10.45 9.53 -6.74
CA ARG A 17 -10.48 8.73 -5.50
C ARG A 17 -9.75 7.40 -5.63
N TYR A 18 -9.64 6.87 -6.85
CA TYR A 18 -9.06 5.56 -7.07
C TYR A 18 -7.55 5.66 -7.25
N HIS A 19 -6.88 4.69 -6.65
CA HIS A 19 -5.46 4.46 -6.77
C HIS A 19 -5.23 2.96 -6.92
N ASP A 20 -4.16 2.57 -7.62
CA ASP A 20 -3.66 1.20 -7.65
C ASP A 20 -2.16 1.28 -7.38
N LEU A 21 -1.83 1.46 -6.10
CA LEU A 21 -0.45 1.66 -5.69
C LEU A 21 0.31 0.34 -5.74
N ARG A 22 1.46 0.34 -6.42
CA ARG A 22 2.28 -0.84 -6.63
C ARG A 22 3.75 -0.57 -6.33
N VAL A 23 4.47 -1.64 -6.00
CA VAL A 23 5.94 -1.64 -5.95
C VAL A 23 6.53 -2.80 -6.74
N ASN A 24 7.68 -2.58 -7.38
CA ASN A 24 8.50 -3.66 -7.93
C ASN A 24 9.99 -3.37 -7.78
N LEU A 25 10.82 -4.37 -8.09
CA LEU A 25 12.27 -4.28 -8.05
C LEU A 25 12.81 -4.57 -9.46
N ASN A 26 13.31 -3.55 -10.15
CA ASN A 26 13.93 -3.67 -11.47
C ASN A 26 13.10 -4.47 -12.49
N GLY A 27 11.80 -4.18 -12.60
CA GLY A 27 10.91 -4.87 -13.53
C GLY A 27 10.44 -6.25 -13.07
N SER A 28 10.73 -6.64 -11.82
CA SER A 28 10.14 -7.83 -11.21
C SER A 28 8.61 -7.76 -11.17
N ARG A 29 7.99 -8.87 -10.75
CA ARG A 29 6.58 -8.89 -10.33
C ARG A 29 6.26 -7.67 -9.46
N SER A 30 5.13 -7.03 -9.75
CA SER A 30 4.58 -5.95 -8.94
C SER A 30 3.77 -6.51 -7.77
N TYR A 31 3.88 -5.84 -6.63
CA TYR A 31 3.13 -6.14 -5.42
C TYR A 31 2.15 -5.02 -5.14
N GLN A 32 0.91 -5.37 -4.76
CA GLN A 32 -0.06 -4.42 -4.24
C GLN A 32 0.47 -3.79 -2.95
N VAL A 33 0.37 -2.47 -2.83
CA VAL A 33 0.68 -1.74 -1.61
C VAL A 33 -0.43 -0.76 -1.27
N TYR A 34 -0.38 -0.25 -0.05
CA TYR A 34 -1.30 0.78 0.46
C TYR A 34 -0.48 1.89 1.11
N CYS A 35 -0.95 3.12 0.98
CA CYS A 35 -0.34 4.24 1.68
C CYS A 35 -0.77 4.21 3.16
N PHE A 36 0.02 4.80 4.06
CA PHE A 36 -0.29 4.80 5.50
C PHE A 36 -0.06 6.16 6.17
N ASN A 37 0.27 7.19 5.38
CA ASN A 37 0.54 8.55 5.84
C ASN A 37 -0.34 9.53 5.08
N ILE A 38 -1.58 9.72 5.56
CA ILE A 38 -2.66 10.46 4.86
C ILE A 38 -2.28 11.90 4.47
N LYS A 39 -1.36 12.53 5.23
CA LYS A 39 -0.90 13.90 4.95
C LYS A 39 0.29 13.98 3.97
N LYS A 40 0.77 12.85 3.44
CA LYS A 40 1.86 12.80 2.45
C LYS A 40 1.30 12.55 1.05
N ASN A 41 2.02 13.03 0.04
CA ASN A 41 1.66 12.81 -1.35
C ASN A 41 1.73 11.31 -1.71
N TYR A 42 0.76 10.85 -2.49
CA TYR A 42 0.79 9.54 -3.13
C TYR A 42 2.03 9.36 -4.04
N PRO A 43 2.44 8.10 -4.30
CA PRO A 43 3.36 7.79 -5.39
C PRO A 43 2.89 8.40 -6.71
N ARG A 44 3.84 8.76 -7.59
CA ARG A 44 3.50 9.30 -8.91
C ARG A 44 2.94 8.21 -9.82
N PRO A 45 2.12 8.56 -10.83
CA PRO A 45 1.69 7.62 -11.86
C PRO A 45 2.89 6.93 -12.54
N PHE A 46 2.71 5.69 -13.00
CA PHE A 46 3.82 4.94 -13.61
C PHE A 46 4.41 5.60 -14.86
N THR A 47 3.63 6.44 -15.56
CA THR A 47 4.03 7.22 -16.73
C THR A 47 4.89 8.44 -16.40
N SER A 48 4.95 8.85 -15.12
CA SER A 48 5.76 9.97 -14.66
C SER A 48 7.25 9.72 -14.93
N SER A 49 7.95 10.73 -15.46
CA SER A 49 9.41 10.74 -15.58
C SER A 49 10.11 10.83 -14.22
N ASN A 50 9.44 11.47 -13.23
CA ASN A 50 9.91 11.55 -11.85
C ASN A 50 9.47 10.30 -11.07
N LYS A 51 10.39 9.36 -10.89
CA LYS A 51 10.19 8.07 -10.19
C LYS A 51 10.34 8.22 -8.69
N LYS A 52 9.57 7.45 -7.91
CA LYS A 52 9.67 7.37 -6.45
C LYS A 52 10.29 6.04 -6.02
N TRP A 53 11.35 6.12 -5.23
CA TRP A 53 12.16 4.99 -4.81
C TRP A 53 12.01 4.72 -3.31
N TYR A 54 11.93 3.45 -2.93
CA TYR A 54 11.62 2.98 -1.59
C TYR A 54 12.63 1.95 -1.10
N LYS A 55 12.77 1.90 0.22
CA LYS A 55 13.52 0.86 0.95
C LYS A 55 12.52 -0.09 1.58
N ARG A 56 12.71 -1.39 1.38
CA ARG A 56 11.90 -2.41 2.05
C ARG A 56 12.41 -2.58 3.49
N LEU A 57 11.50 -2.50 4.44
CA LEU A 57 11.75 -2.71 5.87
C LEU A 57 10.88 -3.85 6.38
N GLU A 58 11.26 -4.45 7.50
CA GLU A 58 10.41 -5.44 8.17
C GLU A 58 9.19 -4.77 8.80
N GLY A 59 8.02 -5.39 8.62
CA GLY A 59 6.74 -4.90 9.14
C GLY A 59 6.55 -5.17 10.63
N THR A 60 7.42 -4.61 11.46
CA THR A 60 7.37 -4.71 12.93
C THR A 60 6.73 -3.48 13.56
N ALA A 61 6.35 -3.60 14.83
CA ALA A 61 5.75 -2.50 15.58
C ALA A 61 6.72 -1.31 15.70
N GLU A 62 8.01 -1.59 15.84
CA GLU A 62 9.10 -0.61 15.94
C GLU A 62 9.23 0.17 14.64
N THR A 63 9.22 -0.53 13.49
CA THR A 63 9.23 0.12 12.17
C THR A 63 8.03 1.04 12.00
N PHE A 64 6.82 0.57 12.34
CA PHE A 64 5.62 1.42 12.23
C PHE A 64 5.64 2.61 13.19
N LYS A 65 6.16 2.45 14.41
CA LYS A 65 6.31 3.56 15.37
C LYS A 65 7.17 4.70 14.82
N VAL A 66 8.20 4.38 14.04
CA VAL A 66 9.09 5.38 13.43
C VAL A 66 8.48 6.02 12.18
N HIS A 67 7.75 5.26 11.38
CA HIS A 67 7.34 5.70 10.04
C HIS A 67 5.89 6.18 9.92
N ALA A 68 4.97 5.74 10.78
CA ALA A 68 3.58 6.16 10.77
C ALA A 68 3.41 7.51 11.48
N MET A 69 2.73 8.45 10.82
CA MET A 69 2.55 9.80 11.37
C MET A 69 1.68 9.86 12.63
N ALA A 70 0.61 9.05 12.68
CA ALA A 70 -0.36 9.04 13.77
C ALA A 70 -1.03 7.64 13.86
N PRO A 71 -0.30 6.62 14.35
CA PRO A 71 -0.89 5.28 14.49
C PRO A 71 -2.00 5.29 15.55
N ARG A 72 -3.12 4.61 15.28
CA ARG A 72 -4.27 4.52 16.21
C ARG A 72 -3.93 3.73 17.48
N VAL A 73 -3.11 2.70 17.33
CA VAL A 73 -2.62 1.82 18.40
C VAL A 73 -1.13 1.55 18.18
N GLY A 74 -0.40 1.15 19.22
CA GLY A 74 1.02 0.83 19.15
C GLY A 74 1.32 -0.65 19.35
N GLY A 75 2.60 -1.02 19.28
CA GLY A 75 3.06 -2.35 19.67
C GLY A 75 2.50 -3.48 18.82
N GLU A 76 2.36 -4.66 19.45
CA GLU A 76 1.88 -5.88 18.81
C GLU A 76 0.41 -5.78 18.33
N GLU A 77 -0.40 -4.96 19.01
CA GLU A 77 -1.79 -4.76 18.61
C GLU A 77 -1.89 -4.14 17.21
N LEU A 78 -1.01 -3.18 16.91
CA LEU A 78 -0.94 -2.54 15.59
C LEU A 78 -0.63 -3.58 14.50
N THR A 79 0.39 -4.40 14.70
CA THR A 79 0.82 -5.38 13.68
C THR A 79 -0.22 -6.48 13.50
N LYS A 80 -0.89 -6.94 14.57
CA LYS A 80 -2.01 -7.90 14.48
C LYS A 80 -3.17 -7.34 13.66
N LYS A 81 -3.60 -6.10 13.94
CA LYS A 81 -4.70 -5.45 13.21
C LYS A 81 -4.35 -5.24 11.74
N LEU A 82 -3.15 -4.73 11.44
CA LEU A 82 -2.69 -4.55 10.05
C LEU A 82 -2.64 -5.89 9.30
N ARG A 83 -2.10 -6.96 9.90
CA ARG A 83 -2.10 -8.29 9.27
C ARG A 83 -3.49 -8.80 8.98
N SER A 84 -4.44 -8.61 9.91
CA SER A 84 -5.83 -9.00 9.71
C SER A 84 -6.48 -8.25 8.54
N VAL A 85 -6.28 -6.94 8.44
CA VAL A 85 -6.78 -6.14 7.32
C VAL A 85 -6.15 -6.59 6.01
N MET A 86 -4.82 -6.71 5.94
CA MET A 86 -4.13 -7.11 4.71
C MET A 86 -4.46 -8.55 4.25
N TYR A 87 -4.77 -9.44 5.19
CA TYR A 87 -5.19 -10.81 4.89
C TYR A 87 -6.63 -10.85 4.34
N ASN A 88 -7.53 -10.06 4.90
CA ASN A 88 -8.93 -10.05 4.49
C ASN A 88 -9.23 -9.06 3.36
N GLY A 89 -8.35 -8.09 3.13
CA GLY A 89 -8.48 -7.07 2.11
C GLY A 89 -7.99 -7.51 0.74
N TYR A 90 -8.12 -6.61 -0.23
CA TYR A 90 -7.67 -6.85 -1.59
C TYR A 90 -6.13 -6.95 -1.68
N PRO A 91 -5.57 -7.84 -2.53
CA PRO A 91 -6.24 -8.84 -3.35
C PRO A 91 -6.39 -10.21 -2.66
N ASN A 92 -5.93 -10.36 -1.41
CA ASN A 92 -5.86 -11.67 -0.75
C ASN A 92 -7.25 -12.22 -0.42
N ASP A 93 -8.13 -11.35 0.11
CA ASP A 93 -9.54 -11.63 0.40
C ASP A 93 -9.79 -12.98 1.09
N GLY A 94 -9.00 -13.29 2.13
CA GLY A 94 -8.92 -14.63 2.72
C GLY A 94 -10.23 -15.15 3.32
N ASN A 95 -11.21 -14.29 3.55
CA ASN A 95 -12.55 -14.64 4.03
C ASN A 95 -13.69 -14.18 3.10
N ASN A 96 -13.39 -13.84 1.84
CA ASN A 96 -14.36 -13.39 0.85
C ASN A 96 -15.18 -12.14 1.28
N ILE A 97 -14.60 -11.25 2.09
CA ILE A 97 -15.28 -10.03 2.54
C ILE A 97 -15.33 -8.96 1.43
N MET A 98 -14.46 -9.07 0.42
CA MET A 98 -14.44 -8.18 -0.74
C MET A 98 -15.28 -8.70 -1.91
N LYS A 99 -15.99 -9.82 -1.72
CA LYS A 99 -16.79 -10.46 -2.78
C LYS A 99 -17.85 -9.49 -3.35
N GLY A 100 -17.86 -9.37 -4.68
CA GLY A 100 -18.80 -8.52 -5.41
C GLY A 100 -18.34 -7.07 -5.57
N LEU A 101 -17.19 -6.70 -5.01
CA LEU A 101 -16.58 -5.39 -5.27
C LEU A 101 -15.70 -5.44 -6.51
N GLU A 102 -15.85 -4.46 -7.40
CA GLU A 102 -14.88 -4.19 -8.46
C GLU A 102 -13.49 -3.89 -7.88
N PRO A 103 -12.39 -4.24 -8.56
CA PRO A 103 -11.04 -4.12 -8.01
C PRO A 103 -10.70 -2.74 -7.43
N SER A 104 -11.02 -1.65 -8.14
CA SER A 104 -10.76 -0.29 -7.65
C SER A 104 -11.55 0.04 -6.37
N ASN A 105 -12.77 -0.48 -6.24
CA ASN A 105 -13.56 -0.33 -5.00
C ASN A 105 -12.98 -1.18 -3.87
N ALA A 106 -12.54 -2.41 -4.16
CA ALA A 106 -11.93 -3.28 -3.17
C ALA A 106 -10.59 -2.72 -2.65
N ILE A 107 -9.80 -2.09 -3.52
CA ILE A 107 -8.59 -1.34 -3.13
C ILE A 107 -8.96 -0.15 -2.25
N GLU A 108 -9.96 0.66 -2.64
CA GLU A 108 -10.42 1.81 -1.85
C GLU A 108 -10.95 1.40 -0.47
N VAL A 109 -11.66 0.28 -0.36
CA VAL A 109 -12.15 -0.26 0.92
C VAL A 109 -11.02 -0.79 1.81
N THR A 110 -9.94 -1.31 1.21
CA THR A 110 -8.78 -1.82 1.95
C THR A 110 -7.86 -0.70 2.44
N GLN A 111 -7.81 0.42 1.71
CA GLN A 111 -7.00 1.60 2.00
C GLN A 111 -7.49 2.38 3.24
#